data_AF-A0A967JAY8-F1
#
_entry.id   AF-A0A967JAY8-F1
#
_cell.length_a   1.000
_cell.length_b   1.000
_cell.length_c   1.000
_cell.angle_alpha   90.00
_cell.angle_beta   90.00
_cell.angle_gamma   90.00
#
_symmetry.space_group_name_H-M   'P 1'
#
loop_
_entity.id
_entity.type
_entity.pdbx_description
1 polymer ?
#
loop_
_entity_poly.entity_id
_entity_poly.type
_entity_poly.pdbx_seq_one_letter_code
_entity_poly.pdbx_strand_id
1 'polypeptide(L)' 'YALRRDSGCIEWSFEADAAIRGAIAAAPDRDRDDRLTVYFADFLTNVYALDASGGDLQWRVQVG' A
#
# COMPACT_ATOMS: atom_id res chain seq x y z
N TYR A 1 3.58 6.01 -4.40
CA TYR A 1 2.91 6.18 -5.72
C TYR A 1 2.75 4.82 -6.37
N ALA A 2 1.64 4.60 -7.07
CA ALA A 2 1.51 3.55 -8.08
C ALA A 2 1.56 4.19 -9.47
N LEU A 3 2.31 3.57 -10.37
CA LEU A 3 2.55 4.07 -11.72
C LEU A 3 2.05 3.06 -12.75
N ARG A 4 1.50 3.55 -13.85
CA ARG A 4 1.29 2.73 -15.04
C ARG A 4 2.61 2.20 -15.57
N ARG A 5 2.67 0.90 -15.82
CA ARG A 5 3.87 0.23 -16.35
C ARG A 5 4.28 0.75 -17.73
N ASP A 6 3.32 1.10 -18.58
CA ASP A 6 3.55 1.48 -19.97
C ASP A 6 3.86 2.97 -20.16
N SER A 7 3.35 3.85 -19.30
CA SER A 7 3.50 5.30 -19.44
C SER A 7 4.25 5.98 -18.31
N GLY A 8 4.37 5.35 -17.14
CA GLY A 8 4.90 5.98 -15.93
C GLY A 8 3.96 7.02 -15.30
N CYS A 9 2.74 7.19 -15.83
CA CYS A 9 1.74 8.07 -15.23
C CYS A 9 1.39 7.59 -13.82
N ILE A 10 1.22 8.54 -12.88
CA ILE A 10 0.72 8.24 -11.55
C ILE A 10 -0.76 7.87 -11.64
N GLU A 11 -1.09 6.67 -11.19
CA GLU A 11 -2.48 6.22 -11.02
C GLU A 11 -3.01 6.70 -9.67
N TRP A 12 -2.22 6.51 -8.60
CA TRP A 12 -2.56 6.99 -7.27
C TRP A 12 -1.31 7.22 -6.40
N SER A 13 -1.51 7.97 -5.32
CA SER A 13 -0.51 8.23 -4.29
C SER A 13 -1.12 8.06 -2.91
N PHE A 14 -0.32 7.56 -1.98
CA PHE A 14 -0.69 7.46 -0.58
C PHE A 14 0.38 8.16 0.26
N GLU A 15 -0.05 8.98 1.20
CA GLU A 15 0.82 9.66 2.17
C GLU A 15 0.76 8.89 3.49
N ALA A 16 1.89 8.30 3.88
CA ALA A 16 2.04 7.64 5.17
C ALA A 16 2.53 8.65 6.23
N ASP A 17 2.35 8.29 7.50
CA ASP A 17 2.69 9.15 8.64
C ASP A 17 4.20 9.37 8.79
N ALA A 18 5.02 8.44 8.27
CA ALA A 18 6.47 8.55 8.28
C ALA A 18 7.12 7.93 7.03
N ALA A 19 8.43 8.09 6.93
CA ALA A 19 9.21 7.58 5.81
C ALA A 19 9.09 6.05 5.66
N ILE A 20 8.70 5.61 4.48
CA ILE A 20 8.72 4.20 4.07
C ILE A 20 10.11 3.92 3.50
N ARG A 21 10.88 3.01 4.14
CA ARG A 21 12.20 2.59 3.65
C ARG A 21 12.28 1.10 3.31
N GLY A 22 11.29 0.32 3.74
CA GLY A 22 11.20 -1.11 3.52
C GLY A 22 10.64 -1.47 2.14
N ALA A 23 10.64 -2.77 1.85
CA ALA A 23 9.95 -3.30 0.69
C ALA A 23 8.43 -3.11 0.81
N ILE A 24 7.79 -2.96 -0.34
CA ILE A 24 6.33 -2.99 -0.48
C ILE A 24 5.96 -4.38 -0.98
N ALA A 25 5.10 -5.08 -0.24
CA ALA A 25 4.60 -6.40 -0.62
C ALA A 25 3.19 -6.29 -1.19
N ALA A 26 2.87 -7.07 -2.22
CA ALA A 26 1.52 -7.20 -2.75
C ALA A 26 1.09 -8.67 -2.67
N ALA A 27 -0.14 -8.92 -2.21
CA ALA A 27 -0.72 -10.26 -2.15
C ALA A 27 -2.22 -10.20 -2.48
N PRO A 28 -2.84 -11.33 -2.90
CA PRO A 28 -4.28 -11.41 -3.07
C PRO A 28 -5.02 -10.95 -1.81
N ASP A 29 -6.05 -10.13 -2.00
CA ASP A 29 -6.98 -9.75 -0.95
C ASP A 29 -7.75 -11.00 -0.51
N ARG A 30 -7.90 -11.21 0.80
CA ARG A 30 -8.53 -12.44 1.34
C ARG A 30 -10.04 -12.45 1.14
N ASP A 31 -10.65 -11.29 1.03
CA ASP A 31 -12.09 -11.13 0.93
C ASP A 31 -12.54 -10.90 -0.52
N ARG A 32 -11.58 -10.67 -1.45
CA ARG A 32 -11.84 -10.29 -2.85
C ARG A 32 -10.83 -10.94 -3.79
N ASP A 33 -11.24 -12.06 -4.40
CA ASP A 33 -10.40 -12.92 -5.25
C ASP A 33 -9.70 -12.21 -6.44
N ASP A 34 -10.24 -11.07 -6.90
CA ASP A 34 -9.73 -10.31 -8.04
C ASP A 34 -8.94 -9.05 -7.64
N ARG A 35 -8.69 -8.84 -6.34
CA ARG A 35 -7.99 -7.66 -5.83
C ARG A 35 -6.69 -8.03 -5.15
N LEU A 36 -5.77 -7.07 -5.17
CA LEU A 36 -4.51 -7.14 -4.43
C LEU A 36 -4.55 -6.16 -3.28
N THR A 37 -4.02 -6.59 -2.14
CA THR A 37 -3.70 -5.70 -1.02
C THR A 37 -2.19 -5.44 -1.02
N VAL A 38 -1.83 -4.18 -0.82
CA VAL A 38 -0.45 -3.71 -0.70
C VAL A 38 -0.12 -3.48 0.77
N TYR A 39 0.97 -4.08 1.24
CA TYR A 39 1.44 -4.00 2.62
C TYR A 39 2.82 -3.34 2.70
N PHE A 40 2.97 -2.43 3.65
CA PHE A 40 4.25 -1.80 3.97
C PHE A 40 4.25 -1.27 5.40
N ALA A 41 5.44 -0.94 5.90
CA ALA A 41 5.62 -0.32 7.21
C ALA A 41 6.40 0.99 7.08
N ASP A 42 6.09 1.94 7.98
CA ASP A 42 6.80 3.21 8.08
C ASP A 42 7.80 3.24 9.26
N PHE A 43 8.52 4.35 9.37
CA PHE A 43 9.52 4.58 10.42
C PHE A 43 8.93 4.77 11.84
N LEU A 44 7.63 4.99 11.96
CA LEU A 44 6.91 5.12 13.23
C LEU A 44 6.25 3.81 13.67
N THR A 45 6.67 2.68 13.09
CA THR A 45 6.14 1.34 13.39
C THR A 45 4.66 1.16 13.07
N ASN A 46 4.12 1.96 12.14
CA ASN A 46 2.82 1.70 11.56
C ASN A 46 2.96 0.67 10.44
N VAL A 47 2.06 -0.31 10.43
CA VAL A 47 1.85 -1.25 9.32
C VAL A 47 0.56 -0.87 8.62
N TYR A 48 0.61 -0.81 7.29
CA TYR A 48 -0.49 -0.40 6.43
C TYR A 48 -0.93 -1.53 5.52
N ALA A 49 -2.23 -1.56 5.22
CA ALA A 49 -2.80 -2.30 4.10
C ALA A 49 -3.62 -1.36 3.23
N LEU A 50 -3.27 -1.28 1.95
CA LEU A 50 -3.99 -0.50 0.95
C LEU A 50 -4.60 -1.41 -0.11
N ASP A 51 -5.74 -1.01 -0.66
CA ASP A 51 -6.26 -1.56 -1.90
C ASP A 51 -5.34 -1.15 -3.07
N ALA A 52 -4.78 -2.13 -3.79
CA ALA A 52 -3.84 -1.85 -4.88
C ALA A 52 -4.46 -1.08 -6.06
N SER A 53 -5.78 -1.15 -6.23
CA SER A 53 -6.45 -0.54 -7.39
C SER A 53 -6.63 0.97 -7.25
N GLY A 54 -6.89 1.46 -6.04
CA GLY A 54 -7.14 2.87 -5.76
C GLY A 54 -6.16 3.53 -4.78
N GLY A 55 -5.38 2.74 -4.05
CA GLY A 55 -4.55 3.24 -2.95
C GLY A 55 -5.33 3.53 -1.67
N ASP A 56 -6.60 3.10 -1.59
CA ASP A 56 -7.46 3.32 -0.43
C ASP A 56 -6.94 2.56 0.79
N LEU A 57 -6.90 3.23 1.95
CA LEU A 57 -6.52 2.61 3.22
C LEU A 57 -7.59 1.60 3.66
N GLN A 58 -7.22 0.33 3.71
CA GLN A 58 -8.05 -0.73 4.27
C GLN A 58 -7.91 -0.76 5.79
N TRP A 59 -6.67 -0.76 6.29
CA TRP A 59 -6.35 -0.66 7.71
C TRP A 59 -4.94 -0.17 7.95
N ARG A 60 -4.73 0.35 9.16
CA ARG A 60 -3.43 0.70 9.72
C ARG A 60 -3.39 0.25 11.18
N VAL A 61 -2.26 -0.28 11.60
CA VAL A 61 -2.01 -0.61 13.01
C VAL A 61 -0.60 -0.20 13.41
N GLN A 62 -0.45 0.39 14.60
CA GLN A 62 0.86 0.61 15.20
C GLN A 62 1.25 -0.64 15.99
N VAL A 63 2.43 -1.19 15.71
CA VAL A 63 2.89 -2.47 16.29
C VAL A 63 4.03 -2.31 17.30
N GLY A 64 4.35 -1.07 17.67
CA GLY A 64 5.39 -0.69 18.64
C GLY A 64 4.84 0.02 19.86
#